data_AF-A0A8J7MZ36-F1
#
_entry.id   AF-A0A8J7MZ36-F1
#
_cell.length_a   1.000
_cell.length_b   1.000
_cell.length_c   1.000
_cell.angle_alpha   90.00
_cell.angle_beta   90.00
_cell.angle_gamma   90.00
#
_symmetry.space_group_name_H-M   'P 1'
#
loop_
_entity.id
_entity.type
_entity.pdbx_description
1 polymer ?
#
loop_
_entity_poly.entity_id
_entity_poly.type
_entity_poly.pdbx_seq_one_letter_code
_entity_poly.pdbx_strand_id
1 'polypeptide(L)'
;MAAQPAIAQTVPPSADPGRIPQRFEPPRTPGVDTRITVPQIPSAVPPAQARQIRFMLRGVTVNGSTVYGAEQFGPLYQGLVGREVSLLDVYNVANQITARYRNDGYVLSQAVVPQQQIRDGIVRIQVVEGRINRVIIKDEGKLASYNYLLQYAERLKASQPVTQRELERYLLLLNDFPGMRVSGVLAPSDVPGTSDLILEVTYKRIDAYASIDNRGSRFLGPFQAEVSGAYNGLIDTGDRLLYRYVVSLFQPRELQFHEARFQTPFMGYGTILEVWGNYSRTKPGFTLRFLDIEGESWSWNIKLKQPLI
;
A
#
# COMPACT_ATOMS: atom_id res chain seq x y z
N MET A 1 -63.89 28.50 -17.24
CA MET A 1 -62.45 28.37 -17.55
C MET A 1 -61.89 27.29 -16.65
N ALA A 2 -61.63 26.09 -17.19
CA ALA A 2 -61.00 25.01 -16.44
C ALA A 2 -59.48 25.14 -16.60
N ALA A 3 -58.75 25.21 -15.48
CA ALA A 3 -57.29 25.18 -15.48
C ALA A 3 -56.83 23.77 -15.90
N GLN A 4 -56.11 23.68 -17.02
CA GLN A 4 -55.42 22.44 -17.38
C GLN A 4 -54.23 22.24 -16.44
N PRO A 5 -54.02 21.03 -15.89
CA PRO A 5 -52.83 20.73 -15.12
C PRO A 5 -51.60 20.79 -16.02
N ALA A 6 -50.54 21.46 -15.56
CA ALA A 6 -49.26 21.44 -16.23
C ALA A 6 -48.73 20.00 -16.30
N ILE A 7 -48.66 19.44 -17.51
CA ILE A 7 -47.95 18.18 -17.74
C ILE A 7 -46.47 18.48 -17.49
N ALA A 8 -45.92 17.92 -16.41
CA ALA A 8 -44.48 17.93 -16.19
C ALA A 8 -43.80 17.26 -17.39
N GLN A 9 -43.07 18.03 -18.20
CA GLN A 9 -42.32 17.50 -19.33
C GLN A 9 -41.26 16.53 -18.81
N THR A 10 -41.40 15.25 -19.16
CA THR A 10 -40.42 14.22 -18.82
C THR A 10 -39.19 14.41 -19.70
N VAL A 11 -38.13 14.99 -19.14
CA VAL A 11 -36.81 15.09 -19.78
C VAL A 11 -36.20 13.68 -19.85
N PRO A 12 -35.68 13.24 -21.02
CA PRO A 12 -35.05 11.93 -21.11
C PRO A 12 -33.81 11.86 -20.21
N PRO A 13 -33.48 10.69 -19.63
CA PRO A 13 -32.32 10.52 -18.76
C PRO A 13 -30.99 10.99 -19.34
N SER A 14 -30.84 10.93 -20.67
CA SER A 14 -29.65 11.39 -21.38
C SER A 14 -29.49 12.92 -21.46
N ALA A 15 -30.51 13.68 -21.04
CA ALA A 15 -30.53 15.13 -20.94
C ALA A 15 -30.66 15.61 -19.49
N ASP A 16 -30.68 14.68 -18.53
CA ASP A 16 -30.85 14.96 -17.11
C ASP A 16 -29.53 15.44 -16.48
N PRO A 17 -29.44 16.69 -15.97
CA PRO A 17 -28.26 17.20 -15.30
C PRO A 17 -27.85 16.37 -14.06
N GLY A 18 -28.82 15.74 -13.38
CA GLY A 18 -28.57 14.94 -12.17
C GLY A 18 -27.80 13.64 -12.42
N ARG A 19 -27.71 13.17 -13.67
CA ARG A 19 -27.02 11.92 -14.02
C ARG A 19 -25.57 12.11 -14.49
N ILE A 20 -25.15 13.35 -14.71
CA ILE A 20 -23.78 13.66 -15.16
C ILE A 20 -22.69 13.14 -14.20
N PRO A 21 -22.83 13.27 -12.86
CA PRO A 21 -21.79 12.82 -11.92
C PRO A 21 -21.48 11.32 -12.03
N GLN A 22 -22.46 10.48 -12.38
CA GLN A 22 -22.32 9.02 -12.46
C GLN A 22 -21.31 8.58 -13.53
N ARG A 23 -21.05 9.42 -14.53
CA ARG A 23 -20.05 9.16 -15.58
C ARG A 23 -18.61 9.20 -15.08
N PHE A 24 -18.40 9.80 -13.91
CA PHE A 24 -17.10 10.21 -13.39
C PHE A 24 -16.74 9.56 -12.06
N GLU A 25 -17.55 8.60 -11.61
CA GLU A 25 -17.19 7.76 -10.47
C GLU A 25 -15.88 7.01 -10.77
N PRO A 26 -14.85 7.12 -9.92
CA PRO A 26 -13.59 6.46 -10.17
C PRO A 26 -13.81 4.94 -10.18
N PRO A 27 -13.19 4.21 -11.13
CA PRO A 27 -13.21 2.77 -11.11
C PRO A 27 -12.58 2.27 -9.81
N ARG A 28 -13.02 1.10 -9.33
CA ARG A 28 -12.38 0.44 -8.19
C ARG A 28 -10.92 0.17 -8.55
N THR A 29 -9.98 0.79 -7.82
CA THR A 29 -8.55 0.60 -8.07
C THR A 29 -8.16 -0.86 -7.81
N PRO A 30 -7.56 -1.57 -8.78
CA PRO A 30 -6.90 -2.85 -8.52
C PRO A 30 -5.72 -2.67 -7.55
N GLY A 31 -5.36 -3.72 -6.82
CA GLY A 31 -4.22 -3.68 -5.89
C GLY A 31 -2.90 -3.37 -6.60
N VAL A 32 -2.07 -2.52 -5.99
CA VAL A 32 -0.73 -2.17 -6.47
C VAL A 32 0.24 -3.33 -6.17
N ASP A 33 1.12 -3.69 -7.11
CA ASP A 33 2.24 -4.62 -6.88
C ASP A 33 3.33 -3.91 -6.06
N THR A 34 3.36 -4.14 -4.74
CA THR A 34 4.43 -3.64 -3.87
C THR A 34 5.56 -4.64 -3.82
N ARG A 35 6.64 -4.35 -4.55
CA ARG A 35 7.87 -5.14 -4.48
C ARG A 35 8.73 -4.65 -3.32
N ILE A 36 8.92 -5.51 -2.34
CA ILE A 36 9.98 -5.34 -1.34
C ILE A 36 11.23 -6.00 -1.85
N THR A 37 12.31 -5.23 -1.97
CA THR A 37 13.62 -5.83 -2.17
C THR A 37 14.19 -6.16 -0.79
N VAL A 38 14.02 -7.42 -0.40
CA VAL A 38 14.69 -7.96 0.78
C VAL A 38 16.12 -8.32 0.36
N PRO A 39 17.17 -7.72 0.94
CA PRO A 39 18.52 -8.21 0.79
C PRO A 39 18.57 -9.66 1.24
N GLN A 40 19.27 -10.49 0.49
CA GLN A 40 19.55 -11.84 0.96
C GLN A 40 20.44 -11.73 2.19
N ILE A 41 19.85 -11.93 3.38
CA ILE A 41 20.65 -12.11 4.59
C ILE A 41 21.49 -13.38 4.37
N PRO A 42 22.83 -13.30 4.44
CA PRO A 42 23.67 -14.45 4.23
C PRO A 42 23.25 -15.57 5.18
N SER A 43 23.00 -16.77 4.65
CA SER A 43 22.82 -17.95 5.50
C SER A 43 24.11 -18.19 6.28
N ALA A 44 24.02 -18.83 7.45
CA ALA A 44 25.19 -19.07 8.29
C ALA A 44 26.28 -19.81 7.49
N VAL A 45 27.37 -19.11 7.17
CA VAL A 45 28.47 -19.67 6.37
C VAL A 45 29.29 -20.60 7.27
N PRO A 46 29.38 -21.91 6.97
CA PRO A 46 30.20 -22.82 7.76
C PRO A 46 31.69 -22.47 7.58
N PRO A 47 32.52 -22.53 8.63
CA PRO A 47 33.96 -22.43 8.48
C PRO A 47 34.50 -23.59 7.64
N ALA A 48 35.61 -23.39 6.93
CA ALA A 48 36.16 -24.39 6.01
C ALA A 48 36.44 -25.75 6.68
N GLN A 49 36.81 -25.73 7.97
CA GLN A 49 37.08 -26.93 8.76
C GLN A 49 35.82 -27.59 9.35
N ALA A 50 34.62 -27.05 9.13
CA ALA A 50 33.37 -27.57 9.73
C ALA A 50 33.09 -29.05 9.39
N ARG A 51 33.55 -29.52 8.23
CA ARG A 51 33.43 -30.95 7.84
C ARG A 51 34.37 -31.88 8.60
N GLN A 52 35.49 -31.34 9.09
CA GLN A 52 36.55 -32.11 9.76
C GLN A 52 36.30 -32.22 11.27
N ILE A 53 35.60 -31.25 11.85
CA ILE A 53 35.20 -31.27 13.26
C ILE A 53 34.02 -32.23 13.41
N ARG A 54 34.26 -33.38 14.05
CA ARG A 54 33.27 -34.44 14.30
C ARG A 54 33.11 -34.70 15.78
N PHE A 55 31.90 -35.05 16.20
CA PHE A 55 31.57 -35.37 17.58
C PHE A 55 30.25 -36.16 17.64
N MET A 56 30.04 -36.86 18.76
CA MET A 56 28.77 -37.53 19.04
C MET A 56 27.72 -36.49 19.47
N LEU A 57 26.65 -36.31 18.71
CA LEU A 57 25.58 -35.38 19.06
C LEU A 57 24.65 -36.02 20.09
N ARG A 58 24.60 -35.47 21.30
CA ARG A 58 23.67 -35.87 22.36
C ARG A 58 22.43 -34.98 22.43
N GLY A 59 22.53 -33.73 22.00
CA GLY A 59 21.40 -32.81 22.00
C GLY A 59 21.69 -31.48 21.32
N VAL A 60 20.62 -30.75 21.02
CA VAL A 60 20.68 -29.39 20.50
C VAL A 60 19.82 -28.49 21.38
N THR A 61 20.37 -27.37 21.81
CA THR A 61 19.64 -26.32 22.52
C THR A 61 19.46 -25.14 21.59
N VAL A 62 18.20 -24.77 21.33
CA VAL A 62 17.87 -23.59 20.51
C VAL A 62 17.43 -22.46 21.45
N ASN A 63 18.11 -21.32 21.39
CA ASN A 63 17.82 -20.14 22.22
C ASN A 63 17.42 -18.94 21.34
N GLY A 64 16.71 -17.96 21.94
CA GLY A 64 16.36 -16.70 21.26
C GLY A 64 15.19 -16.76 20.29
N SER A 65 14.42 -17.86 20.32
CA SER A 65 13.14 -17.95 19.62
C SER A 65 12.02 -17.51 20.57
N THR A 66 11.20 -16.56 20.13
CA THR A 66 9.92 -16.21 20.77
C THR A 66 8.73 -16.66 19.94
N VAL A 67 8.92 -16.85 18.63
CA VAL A 67 7.90 -17.32 17.70
C VAL A 67 7.63 -18.82 17.83
N TYR A 68 8.65 -19.63 18.12
CA TYR A 68 8.52 -21.09 18.21
C TYR A 68 8.97 -21.63 19.57
N GLY A 69 8.24 -22.63 20.05
CA GLY A 69 8.65 -23.45 21.19
C GLY A 69 9.82 -24.38 20.83
N ALA A 70 10.60 -24.79 21.83
CA ALA A 70 11.79 -25.64 21.64
C ALA A 70 11.45 -26.99 20.98
N GLU A 71 10.29 -27.55 21.32
CA GLU A 71 9.76 -28.81 20.77
C GLU A 71 9.51 -28.73 19.27
N GLN A 72 9.21 -27.53 18.74
CA GLN A 72 8.93 -27.35 17.32
C GLN A 72 10.20 -27.43 16.46
N PHE A 73 11.39 -27.30 17.04
CA PHE A 73 12.66 -27.48 16.33
C PHE A 73 13.16 -28.93 16.35
N GLY A 74 12.65 -29.76 17.27
CA GLY A 74 13.02 -31.17 17.43
C GLY A 74 13.09 -31.96 16.11
N PRO A 75 12.05 -31.91 15.25
CA PRO A 75 12.05 -32.63 13.98
C PRO A 75 13.23 -32.31 13.04
N LEU A 76 13.86 -31.13 13.18
CA LEU A 76 14.98 -30.71 12.33
C LEU A 76 16.31 -31.37 12.70
N TYR A 77 16.48 -31.83 13.94
CA TYR A 77 17.76 -32.39 14.43
C TYR A 77 17.65 -33.76 15.10
N GLN A 78 16.44 -34.25 15.41
CA GLN A 78 16.25 -35.53 16.11
C GLN A 78 16.89 -36.72 15.39
N GLY A 79 16.87 -36.75 14.05
CA GLY A 79 17.52 -37.80 13.27
C GLY A 79 19.06 -37.84 13.36
N LEU A 80 19.66 -36.79 13.93
CA LEU A 80 21.11 -36.65 14.13
C LEU A 80 21.54 -36.98 15.56
N VAL A 81 20.60 -36.97 16.52
CA VAL A 81 20.89 -37.27 17.93
C VAL A 81 21.26 -38.74 18.09
N GLY A 82 22.30 -39.02 18.89
CA GLY A 82 22.83 -40.36 19.10
C GLY A 82 23.75 -40.85 17.97
N ARG A 83 24.19 -39.96 17.07
CA ARG A 83 25.12 -40.29 15.97
C ARG A 83 26.35 -39.39 16.00
N GLU A 84 27.43 -39.88 15.38
CA GLU A 84 28.58 -39.05 15.08
C GLU A 84 28.24 -38.13 13.90
N VAL A 85 28.32 -36.81 14.12
CA VAL A 85 28.01 -35.78 13.12
C VAL A 85 29.17 -34.81 12.98
N SER A 86 29.20 -34.10 11.86
CA SER A 86 30.13 -32.99 11.64
C SER A 86 29.54 -31.67 12.11
N LEU A 87 30.40 -30.68 12.37
CA LEU A 87 29.94 -29.30 12.62
C LEU A 87 29.13 -28.77 11.43
N LEU A 88 29.43 -29.19 10.19
CA LEU A 88 28.65 -28.84 9.01
C LEU A 88 27.18 -29.29 9.14
N ASP A 89 26.91 -30.45 9.73
CA ASP A 89 25.54 -30.94 9.92
C ASP A 89 24.74 -30.03 10.87
N VAL A 90 25.40 -29.45 11.89
CA VAL A 90 24.80 -28.43 12.76
C VAL A 90 24.48 -27.16 11.98
N TYR A 91 25.39 -26.70 11.11
CA TYR A 91 25.11 -25.55 10.24
C TYR A 91 23.93 -25.83 9.29
N ASN A 92 23.77 -27.07 8.81
CA ASN A 92 22.61 -27.47 8.02
C ASN A 92 21.31 -27.37 8.84
N VAL A 93 21.31 -27.80 10.11
CA VAL A 93 20.17 -27.61 11.02
C VAL A 93 19.86 -26.12 11.21
N ALA A 94 20.87 -25.28 11.45
CA ALA A 94 20.68 -23.83 11.59
C ALA A 94 20.10 -23.20 10.31
N ASN A 95 20.55 -23.66 9.13
CA ASN A 95 19.99 -23.21 7.85
C ASN A 95 18.54 -23.67 7.66
N GLN A 96 18.17 -24.88 8.11
CA GLN A 96 16.78 -25.34 8.09
C GLN A 96 15.88 -24.54 9.05
N ILE A 97 16.37 -24.21 10.25
CA ILE A 97 15.66 -23.31 11.17
C ILE A 97 15.44 -21.94 10.51
N THR A 98 16.48 -21.37 9.89
CA THR A 98 16.38 -20.10 9.17
C THR A 98 15.38 -20.19 8.01
N ALA A 99 15.41 -21.26 7.24
CA ALA A 99 14.48 -21.49 6.13
C ALA A 99 13.02 -21.57 6.62
N ARG A 100 12.78 -22.21 7.76
CA ARG A 100 11.44 -22.24 8.37
C ARG A 100 10.96 -20.83 8.70
N TYR A 101 11.75 -20.04 9.43
CA TYR A 101 11.40 -18.65 9.74
C TYR A 101 11.06 -17.85 8.47
N ARG A 102 11.87 -17.99 7.42
CA ARG A 102 11.64 -17.30 6.14
C ARG A 102 10.35 -17.74 5.45
N ASN A 103 10.09 -19.04 5.41
CA ASN A 103 8.87 -19.60 4.81
C ASN A 103 7.61 -19.13 5.53
N ASP A 104 7.72 -18.92 6.85
CA ASP A 104 6.64 -18.42 7.69
C ASP A 104 6.57 -16.87 7.71
N GLY A 105 7.38 -16.20 6.88
CA GLY A 105 7.33 -14.76 6.63
C GLY A 105 8.25 -13.88 7.49
N TYR A 106 9.11 -14.47 8.33
CA TYR A 106 10.06 -13.74 9.18
C TYR A 106 11.39 -13.50 8.46
N VAL A 107 11.35 -12.61 7.46
CA VAL A 107 12.46 -12.38 6.52
C VAL A 107 13.75 -11.85 7.13
N LEU A 108 13.69 -11.21 8.31
CA LEU A 108 14.85 -10.69 9.02
C LEU A 108 15.47 -11.67 10.04
N SER A 109 14.82 -12.82 10.25
CA SER A 109 15.24 -13.77 11.29
C SER A 109 16.23 -14.79 10.74
N GLN A 110 17.21 -15.16 11.56
CA GLN A 110 18.24 -16.13 11.21
C GLN A 110 18.68 -16.96 12.42
N ALA A 111 19.04 -18.22 12.20
CA ALA A 111 19.70 -19.04 13.21
C ALA A 111 21.21 -19.10 12.92
N VAL A 112 22.00 -18.86 13.97
CA VAL A 112 23.45 -18.86 13.91
C VAL A 112 24.01 -19.88 14.89
N VAL A 113 25.15 -20.47 14.54
CA VAL A 113 25.91 -21.35 15.43
C VAL A 113 27.00 -20.50 16.07
N PRO A 114 26.85 -20.05 17.33
CA PRO A 114 27.87 -19.25 17.99
C PRO A 114 29.13 -20.08 18.24
N GLN A 115 30.28 -19.41 18.27
CA GLN A 115 31.53 -20.02 18.71
C GLN A 115 31.36 -20.57 20.14
N GLN A 116 31.62 -21.86 20.30
CA GLN A 116 31.44 -22.57 21.57
C GLN A 116 32.36 -23.79 21.62
N GLN A 117 32.68 -24.26 22.82
CA GLN A 117 33.27 -25.57 23.01
C GLN A 117 32.13 -26.58 23.15
N ILE A 118 32.13 -27.61 22.30
CA ILE A 118 31.12 -28.68 22.37
C ILE A 118 31.56 -29.66 23.46
N ARG A 119 31.06 -29.45 24.68
CA ARG A 119 31.24 -30.37 25.80
C ARG A 119 30.03 -31.28 25.88
N ASP A 120 30.26 -32.55 26.21
CA ASP A 120 29.20 -33.57 26.40
C ASP A 120 28.29 -33.83 25.19
N GLY A 121 28.66 -33.37 23.99
CA GLY A 121 27.89 -33.57 22.76
C GLY A 121 26.63 -32.71 22.64
N ILE A 122 26.48 -31.65 23.45
CA ILE A 122 25.34 -30.73 23.38
C ILE A 122 25.76 -29.47 22.61
N VAL A 123 25.00 -29.10 21.58
CA VAL A 123 25.30 -27.94 20.74
C VAL A 123 24.25 -26.85 20.89
N ARG A 124 24.68 -25.61 21.04
CA ARG A 124 23.80 -24.44 21.09
C ARG A 124 23.62 -23.82 19.70
N ILE A 125 22.38 -23.59 19.31
CA ILE A 125 22.00 -22.77 18.16
C ILE A 125 21.28 -21.52 18.69
N GLN A 126 21.71 -20.35 18.23
CA GLN A 126 21.10 -19.08 18.61
C GLN A 126 20.23 -18.59 17.47
N VAL A 127 18.93 -18.43 17.71
CA VAL A 127 18.04 -17.70 16.82
C VAL A 127 18.15 -16.21 17.13
N VAL A 128 18.29 -15.43 16.07
CA VAL A 128 18.27 -13.98 16.08
C VAL A 128 17.02 -13.57 15.32
N GLU A 129 15.98 -13.22 16.08
CA GLU A 129 14.72 -12.73 15.56
C GLU A 129 14.88 -11.26 15.15
N GLY A 130 14.78 -11.00 13.85
CA GLY A 130 15.10 -9.71 13.28
C GLY A 130 14.01 -8.66 13.48
N ARG A 131 14.42 -7.42 13.74
CA ARG A 131 13.53 -6.26 13.89
C ARG A 131 14.05 -5.03 13.15
N ILE A 132 13.18 -4.05 12.93
CA ILE A 132 13.57 -2.77 12.35
C ILE A 132 14.21 -1.88 13.44
N ASN A 133 15.41 -1.36 13.18
CA ASN A 133 16.06 -0.39 14.05
C ASN A 133 15.63 1.03 13.71
N ARG A 134 15.93 1.47 12.48
CA ARG A 134 15.56 2.79 11.97
C ARG A 134 14.74 2.70 10.69
N VAL A 135 13.92 3.71 10.47
CA VAL A 135 13.28 3.97 9.17
C VAL A 135 13.85 5.27 8.62
N ILE A 136 14.45 5.20 7.45
CA ILE A 136 15.15 6.32 6.79
C ILE A 136 14.32 6.70 5.55
N ILE A 137 13.87 7.95 5.49
CA ILE A 137 13.03 8.43 4.38
C ILE A 137 13.91 9.23 3.42
N LYS A 138 13.89 8.85 2.14
CA LYS A 138 14.57 9.55 1.04
C LYS A 138 13.52 10.06 0.07
N ASP A 139 13.16 11.34 0.16
CA ASP A 139 12.08 11.96 -0.62
C ASP A 139 12.51 13.20 -1.42
N GLU A 140 13.80 13.54 -1.38
CA GLU A 140 14.36 14.77 -1.95
C GLU A 140 13.71 16.07 -1.43
N GLY A 141 13.11 16.04 -0.23
CA GLY A 141 12.45 17.20 0.38
C GLY A 141 11.15 17.61 -0.31
N LYS A 142 10.50 16.69 -1.05
CA LYS A 142 9.27 16.98 -1.82
C LYS A 142 7.99 16.78 -1.01
N LEU A 143 8.03 16.05 0.10
CA LEU A 143 6.85 15.79 0.92
C LEU A 143 6.40 17.04 1.68
N ALA A 144 5.08 17.21 1.81
CA ALA A 144 4.50 18.32 2.57
C ALA A 144 4.68 18.15 4.09
N SER A 145 4.71 16.90 4.54
CA SER A 145 4.71 16.46 5.94
C SER A 145 5.12 14.98 6.04
N TYR A 146 5.63 14.58 7.21
CA TYR A 146 6.07 13.21 7.49
C TYR A 146 5.15 12.47 8.47
N ASN A 147 4.06 13.09 8.94
CA ASN A 147 3.26 12.59 10.07
C ASN A 147 2.84 11.13 9.91
N TYR A 148 2.27 10.78 8.75
CA TYR A 148 1.81 9.42 8.47
C TYR A 148 2.96 8.44 8.22
N LEU A 149 4.04 8.89 7.57
CA LEU A 149 5.22 8.05 7.35
C LEU A 149 5.86 7.66 8.69
N LEU A 150 5.97 8.61 9.62
CA LEU A 150 6.50 8.39 10.96
C LEU A 150 5.58 7.48 11.79
N GLN A 151 4.26 7.63 11.69
CA GLN A 151 3.32 6.73 12.37
C GLN A 151 3.47 5.27 11.91
N TYR A 152 3.60 5.03 10.61
CA TYR A 152 3.84 3.68 10.10
C TYR A 152 5.24 3.15 10.45
N ALA A 153 6.25 4.03 10.44
CA ALA A 153 7.60 3.68 10.87
C ALA A 153 7.65 3.22 12.34
N GLU A 154 6.96 3.92 13.25
CA GLU A 154 6.91 3.51 14.66
C GLU A 154 6.20 2.17 14.86
N ARG A 155 5.14 1.90 14.09
CA ARG A 155 4.46 0.59 14.15
C ARG A 155 5.36 -0.54 13.65
N LEU A 156 6.14 -0.31 12.59
CA LEU A 156 7.12 -1.28 12.11
C LEU A 156 8.24 -1.54 13.12
N LYS A 157 8.71 -0.51 13.81
CA LYS A 157 9.71 -0.64 14.89
C LYS A 157 9.15 -1.36 16.12
N ALA A 158 7.86 -1.22 16.38
CA ALA A 158 7.18 -1.92 17.47
C ALA A 158 6.97 -3.41 17.19
N SER A 159 6.98 -3.85 15.92
CA SER A 159 6.85 -5.27 15.56
C SER A 159 8.13 -6.05 15.86
N GLN A 160 8.01 -7.08 16.70
CA GLN A 160 9.13 -7.89 17.18
C GLN A 160 8.71 -9.36 17.29
N PRO A 161 9.20 -10.26 16.41
CA PRO A 161 9.92 -9.98 15.17
C PRO A 161 9.05 -9.40 14.07
N VAL A 162 9.66 -8.64 13.16
CA VAL A 162 8.94 -8.08 12.01
C VAL A 162 8.67 -9.16 10.95
N THR A 163 7.46 -9.14 10.41
CA THR A 163 7.05 -10.04 9.33
C THR A 163 7.07 -9.35 7.97
N GLN A 164 7.24 -10.13 6.90
CA GLN A 164 7.09 -9.68 5.53
C GLN A 164 5.71 -9.10 5.29
N ARG A 165 4.66 -9.73 5.81
CA ARG A 165 3.27 -9.27 5.67
C ARG A 165 3.08 -7.87 6.26
N GLU A 166 3.68 -7.56 7.40
CA GLU A 166 3.61 -6.22 7.98
C GLU A 166 4.35 -5.19 7.13
N LEU A 167 5.57 -5.53 6.65
CA LEU A 167 6.32 -4.64 5.75
C LEU A 167 5.52 -4.34 4.48
N GLU A 168 4.93 -5.37 3.85
CA GLU A 168 4.10 -5.22 2.63
C GLU A 168 2.87 -4.37 2.92
N ARG A 169 2.16 -4.65 4.02
CA ARG A 169 1.00 -3.89 4.44
C ARG A 169 1.31 -2.39 4.56
N TYR A 170 2.38 -2.02 5.26
CA TYR A 170 2.69 -0.61 5.46
C TYR A 170 3.18 0.08 4.17
N LEU A 171 3.89 -0.63 3.30
CA LEU A 171 4.24 -0.10 1.98
C LEU A 171 3.01 0.07 1.09
N LEU A 172 2.04 -0.84 1.14
CA LEU A 172 0.76 -0.70 0.43
C LEU A 172 0.00 0.53 0.93
N LEU A 173 -0.11 0.70 2.26
CA LEU A 173 -0.76 1.87 2.86
C LEU A 173 -0.08 3.18 2.49
N LEU A 174 1.25 3.18 2.33
CA LEU A 174 1.99 4.35 1.84
C LEU A 174 1.77 4.61 0.34
N ASN A 175 1.70 3.56 -0.47
CA ASN A 175 1.43 3.69 -1.92
C ASN A 175 -0.04 4.00 -2.24
N ASP A 176 -0.95 3.85 -1.27
CA ASP A 176 -2.32 4.33 -1.38
C ASP A 176 -2.40 5.87 -1.28
N PHE A 177 -1.32 6.55 -0.88
CA PHE A 177 -1.30 8.01 -0.81
C PHE A 177 -1.22 8.65 -2.19
N PRO A 178 -2.05 9.65 -2.49
CA PRO A 178 -2.13 10.20 -3.83
C PRO A 178 -0.84 10.93 -4.23
N GLY A 179 -0.40 10.72 -5.47
CA GLY A 179 0.84 11.32 -5.97
C GLY A 179 2.11 10.73 -5.38
N MET A 180 2.01 9.77 -4.45
CA MET A 180 3.15 9.11 -3.82
C MET A 180 3.44 7.76 -4.48
N ARG A 181 4.72 7.44 -4.62
CA ARG A 181 5.21 6.08 -4.83
C ARG A 181 6.32 5.81 -3.82
N VAL A 182 6.22 4.68 -3.12
CA VAL A 182 7.19 4.29 -2.10
C VAL A 182 7.74 2.90 -2.41
N SER A 183 9.05 2.78 -2.47
CA SER A 183 9.76 1.50 -2.43
C SER A 183 10.53 1.35 -1.12
N GLY A 184 10.60 0.12 -0.62
CA GLY A 184 11.33 -0.22 0.60
C GLY A 184 12.57 -1.05 0.27
N VAL A 185 13.70 -0.65 0.85
CA VAL A 185 14.96 -1.40 0.82
C VAL A 185 15.41 -1.64 2.25
N LEU A 186 15.57 -2.90 2.64
CA LEU A 186 16.18 -3.22 3.92
C LEU A 186 17.71 -3.11 3.79
N ALA A 187 18.38 -2.66 4.83
CA ALA A 187 19.84 -2.55 4.88
C ALA A 187 20.37 -3.05 6.23
N PRO A 188 21.59 -3.60 6.28
CA PRO A 188 22.24 -3.93 7.54
C PRO A 188 22.32 -2.69 8.46
N SER A 189 22.00 -2.87 9.74
CA SER A 189 22.15 -1.85 10.77
C SER A 189 23.42 -2.07 11.60
N ASP A 190 23.87 -1.02 12.27
CA ASP A 190 24.87 -1.00 13.33
C ASP A 190 24.49 -1.80 14.58
N VAL A 191 23.20 -2.06 14.81
CA VAL A 191 22.72 -2.85 15.95
C VAL A 191 22.55 -4.32 15.55
N PRO A 192 23.25 -5.27 16.21
CA PRO A 192 23.12 -6.69 15.90
C PRO A 192 21.67 -7.20 15.99
N GLY A 193 21.27 -8.04 15.03
CA GLY A 193 19.91 -8.60 14.97
C GLY A 193 18.85 -7.61 14.50
N THR A 194 19.25 -6.50 13.90
CA THR A 194 18.32 -5.50 13.37
C THR A 194 18.66 -5.10 11.94
N SER A 195 17.72 -4.45 11.27
CA SER A 195 17.92 -3.85 9.94
C SER A 195 17.33 -2.44 9.90
N ASP A 196 17.92 -1.59 9.08
CA ASP A 196 17.36 -0.28 8.75
C ASP A 196 16.46 -0.42 7.51
N LEU A 197 15.28 0.18 7.55
CA LEU A 197 14.36 0.26 6.41
C LEU A 197 14.54 1.62 5.72
N ILE A 198 15.04 1.61 4.49
CA ILE A 198 15.16 2.79 3.65
C ILE A 198 13.90 2.87 2.77
N LEU A 199 13.13 3.93 2.95
CA LEU A 199 11.97 4.27 2.13
C LEU A 199 12.40 5.27 1.07
N GLU A 200 12.37 4.85 -0.19
CA GLU A 200 12.59 5.72 -1.34
C GLU A 200 11.23 6.22 -1.82
N VAL A 201 11.04 7.54 -1.76
CA VAL A 201 9.76 8.19 -2.00
C VAL A 201 9.86 9.09 -3.22
N THR A 202 9.05 8.80 -4.23
CA THR A 202 8.81 9.73 -5.33
C THR A 202 7.45 10.39 -5.12
N TYR A 203 7.42 11.72 -5.18
CA TYR A 203 6.22 12.49 -4.94
C TYR A 203 5.90 13.45 -6.08
N LYS A 204 4.65 13.39 -6.58
CA LYS A 204 4.13 14.26 -7.64
C LYS A 204 3.04 15.16 -7.07
N ARG A 205 3.35 16.46 -6.92
CA ARG A 205 2.45 17.43 -6.29
C ARG A 205 1.24 17.80 -7.15
N ILE A 206 1.40 17.81 -8.47
CA ILE A 206 0.36 18.24 -9.42
C ILE A 206 0.16 17.17 -10.49
N ASP A 207 -1.09 16.76 -10.70
CA ASP A 207 -1.52 15.98 -11.85
C ASP A 207 -2.53 16.81 -12.65
N ALA A 208 -2.35 16.94 -13.96
CA ALA A 208 -3.33 17.60 -14.81
C ALA A 208 -3.48 16.85 -16.13
N TYR A 209 -4.69 16.84 -16.67
CA TYR A 209 -4.96 16.40 -18.02
C TYR A 209 -6.08 17.21 -18.65
N ALA A 210 -6.06 17.25 -19.98
CA ALA A 210 -7.16 17.71 -20.79
C ALA A 210 -7.49 16.61 -21.80
N SER A 211 -8.78 16.43 -22.10
CA SER A 211 -9.22 15.44 -23.07
C SER A 211 -10.44 15.92 -23.85
N ILE A 212 -10.65 15.34 -25.02
CA ILE A 212 -11.84 15.53 -25.83
C ILE A 212 -12.39 14.15 -26.14
N ASP A 213 -13.68 13.95 -25.95
CA ASP A 213 -14.36 12.72 -26.32
C ASP A 213 -15.68 12.97 -27.05
N ASN A 214 -16.22 11.90 -27.64
CA ASN A 214 -17.50 11.89 -28.32
C ASN A 214 -18.57 11.05 -27.57
N ARG A 215 -18.45 10.95 -26.23
CA ARG A 215 -19.34 10.14 -25.37
C ARG A 215 -20.52 10.94 -24.83
N GLY A 216 -20.59 12.23 -25.12
CA GLY A 216 -21.74 13.06 -24.76
C GLY A 216 -23.01 12.59 -25.46
N SER A 217 -24.17 12.84 -24.84
CA SER A 217 -25.43 12.52 -25.49
C SER A 217 -25.71 13.50 -26.62
N ARG A 218 -26.59 13.09 -27.55
CA ARG A 218 -27.10 14.00 -28.61
C ARG A 218 -27.77 15.26 -28.06
N PHE A 219 -28.27 15.22 -26.81
CA PHE A 219 -28.96 16.33 -26.17
C PHE A 219 -28.00 17.28 -25.44
N LEU A 220 -26.90 16.75 -24.90
CA LEU A 220 -25.94 17.51 -24.10
C LEU A 220 -24.62 17.71 -24.85
N GLY A 221 -24.65 17.71 -26.19
CA GLY A 221 -23.47 17.81 -27.04
C GLY A 221 -22.67 16.51 -27.13
N PRO A 222 -22.61 15.85 -28.30
CA PRO A 222 -21.85 14.63 -28.49
C PRO A 222 -20.35 14.78 -28.18
N PHE A 223 -19.77 15.93 -28.56
CA PHE A 223 -18.36 16.22 -28.36
C PHE A 223 -18.15 17.09 -27.13
N GLN A 224 -17.40 16.58 -26.17
CA GLN A 224 -17.16 17.22 -24.88
C GLN A 224 -15.65 17.37 -24.63
N ALA A 225 -15.26 18.52 -24.08
CA ALA A 225 -13.92 18.74 -23.57
C ALA A 225 -13.94 18.62 -22.05
N GLU A 226 -12.93 17.96 -21.51
CA GLU A 226 -12.68 17.81 -20.08
C GLU A 226 -11.31 18.40 -19.74
N VAL A 227 -11.27 19.18 -18.67
CA VAL A 227 -10.03 19.62 -18.02
C VAL A 227 -10.11 19.18 -16.57
N SER A 228 -9.10 18.44 -16.12
CA SER A 228 -9.01 17.98 -14.74
C SER A 228 -7.62 18.28 -14.18
N GLY A 229 -7.60 18.85 -12.99
CA GLY A 229 -6.38 19.12 -12.22
C GLY A 229 -6.51 18.52 -10.83
N ALA A 230 -5.42 17.99 -10.30
CA ALA A 230 -5.32 17.54 -8.93
C ALA A 230 -4.05 18.04 -8.28
N TYR A 231 -4.18 18.40 -7.01
CA TYR A 231 -3.11 18.86 -6.15
C TYR A 231 -3.02 17.92 -4.96
N ASN A 232 -1.88 17.23 -4.83
CA ASN A 232 -1.60 16.29 -3.74
C ASN A 232 -0.80 17.01 -2.65
N GLY A 233 -1.13 16.82 -1.38
CA GLY A 233 -0.41 17.45 -0.26
C GLY A 233 -0.73 18.92 -0.10
N LEU A 234 -2.03 19.26 -0.14
CA LEU A 234 -2.56 20.60 0.10
C LEU A 234 -2.48 20.96 1.59
N ILE A 235 -2.88 20.05 2.47
CA ILE A 235 -2.88 20.19 3.94
C ILE A 235 -1.86 19.23 4.56
N ASP A 236 -1.85 17.97 4.14
CA ASP A 236 -0.89 16.93 4.60
C ASP A 236 -0.57 15.99 3.43
N THR A 237 0.57 15.31 3.44
CA THR A 237 1.11 14.52 2.31
C THR A 237 0.17 13.44 1.77
N GLY A 238 -0.80 12.98 2.55
CA GLY A 238 -1.76 11.96 2.11
C GLY A 238 -3.03 12.50 1.45
N ASP A 239 -3.23 13.82 1.40
CA ASP A 239 -4.45 14.40 0.88
C ASP A 239 -4.38 14.71 -0.63
N ARG A 240 -5.56 14.87 -1.24
CA ARG A 240 -5.69 15.30 -2.63
C ARG A 240 -6.94 16.13 -2.83
N LEU A 241 -6.75 17.29 -3.45
CA LEU A 241 -7.81 18.09 -4.03
C LEU A 241 -7.83 17.85 -5.54
N LEU A 242 -8.97 17.43 -6.08
CA LEU A 242 -9.21 17.29 -7.51
C LEU A 242 -10.32 18.27 -7.92
N TYR A 243 -10.09 18.99 -9.01
CA TYR A 243 -11.08 19.80 -9.69
C TYR A 243 -11.21 19.35 -11.14
N ARG A 244 -12.45 19.15 -11.58
CA ARG A 244 -12.80 18.73 -12.94
C ARG A 244 -13.83 19.69 -13.52
N TYR A 245 -13.63 20.04 -14.78
CA TYR A 245 -14.55 20.83 -15.59
C TYR A 245 -14.81 20.12 -16.91
N VAL A 246 -16.09 19.96 -17.28
CA VAL A 246 -16.53 19.34 -18.53
C VAL A 246 -17.50 20.27 -19.24
N VAL A 247 -17.29 20.47 -20.54
CA VAL A 247 -18.08 21.38 -21.36
C VAL A 247 -18.32 20.82 -22.76
N SER A 248 -19.51 21.08 -23.32
CA SER A 248 -19.79 20.75 -24.73
C SER A 248 -19.06 21.71 -25.66
N LEU A 249 -18.22 21.17 -26.55
CA LEU A 249 -17.25 21.96 -27.32
C LEU A 249 -17.89 23.00 -28.25
N PHE A 250 -18.90 22.58 -29.02
CA PHE A 250 -19.50 23.42 -30.06
C PHE A 250 -20.67 24.26 -29.55
N GLN A 251 -21.30 23.84 -28.45
CA GLN A 251 -22.42 24.53 -27.82
C GLN A 251 -22.24 24.48 -26.31
N PRO A 252 -21.41 25.36 -25.71
CA PRO A 252 -21.07 25.31 -24.28
C PRO A 252 -22.25 25.44 -23.30
N ARG A 253 -23.44 25.81 -23.77
CA ARG A 253 -24.66 25.84 -22.95
C ARG A 253 -25.35 24.47 -22.86
N GLU A 254 -25.08 23.55 -23.80
CA GLU A 254 -25.67 22.20 -23.76
C GLU A 254 -25.20 21.42 -22.53
N LEU A 255 -23.95 21.61 -22.09
CA LEU A 255 -23.44 21.11 -20.80
C LEU A 255 -22.31 21.99 -20.27
N GLN A 256 -22.40 22.33 -18.99
CA GLN A 256 -21.29 22.77 -18.14
C GLN A 256 -21.34 21.96 -16.85
N PHE A 257 -20.25 21.30 -16.50
CA PHE A 257 -20.17 20.45 -15.32
C PHE A 257 -18.88 20.74 -14.55
N HIS A 258 -19.04 20.97 -13.25
CA HIS A 258 -17.97 21.24 -12.31
C HIS A 258 -18.00 20.19 -11.21
N GLU A 259 -16.85 19.64 -10.86
CA GLU A 259 -16.69 18.73 -9.73
C GLU A 259 -15.45 19.14 -8.92
N ALA A 260 -15.61 19.21 -7.61
CA ALA A 260 -14.52 19.38 -6.67
C ALA A 260 -14.55 18.21 -5.68
N ARG A 261 -13.40 17.58 -5.45
CA ARG A 261 -13.26 16.39 -4.62
C ARG A 261 -12.04 16.54 -3.73
N PHE A 262 -12.23 16.40 -2.44
CA PHE A 262 -11.17 16.39 -1.45
C PHE A 262 -11.14 15.02 -0.76
N GLN A 263 -9.96 14.42 -0.69
CA GLN A 263 -9.75 13.21 0.10
C GLN A 263 -8.56 13.40 1.04
N THR A 264 -8.65 12.82 2.23
CA THR A 264 -7.57 12.87 3.22
C THR A 264 -7.55 11.60 4.06
N PRO A 265 -6.38 11.10 4.49
CA PRO A 265 -6.31 10.05 5.47
C PRO A 265 -6.95 10.52 6.78
N PHE A 266 -7.66 9.61 7.44
CA PHE A 266 -8.41 9.87 8.65
C PHE A 266 -7.96 8.89 9.74
N MET A 267 -7.68 9.41 10.94
CA MET A 267 -7.35 8.62 12.15
C MET A 267 -6.15 7.65 12.07
N GLY A 268 -5.32 7.66 11.03
CA GLY A 268 -4.01 6.97 11.01
C GLY A 268 -4.04 5.43 10.88
N TYR A 269 -5.20 4.82 10.62
CA TYR A 269 -5.35 3.37 10.41
C TYR A 269 -5.58 2.97 8.93
N GLY A 270 -5.16 3.82 8.00
CA GLY A 270 -5.46 3.65 6.58
C GLY A 270 -6.89 4.03 6.20
N THR A 271 -7.70 4.55 7.13
CA THR A 271 -9.02 5.10 6.81
C THR A 271 -8.85 6.33 5.90
N ILE A 272 -9.71 6.47 4.90
CA ILE A 272 -9.74 7.64 4.01
C ILE A 272 -11.13 8.28 4.11
N LEU A 273 -11.14 9.58 4.38
CA LEU A 273 -12.32 10.43 4.25
C LEU A 273 -12.30 11.08 2.87
N GLU A 274 -13.40 10.96 2.13
CA GLU A 274 -13.61 11.59 0.84
C GLU A 274 -14.87 12.44 0.90
N VAL A 275 -14.75 13.70 0.49
CA VAL A 275 -15.84 14.67 0.40
C VAL A 275 -15.81 15.26 -1.01
N TRP A 276 -16.94 15.23 -1.71
CA TRP A 276 -17.01 15.82 -3.04
C TRP A 276 -18.36 16.45 -3.31
N GLY A 277 -18.33 17.49 -4.13
CA GLY A 277 -19.50 18.19 -4.62
C GLY A 277 -19.40 18.42 -6.12
N ASN A 278 -20.55 18.51 -6.75
CA ASN A 278 -20.64 18.84 -8.18
C ASN A 278 -21.80 19.78 -8.47
N TYR A 279 -21.65 20.52 -9.55
CA TYR A 279 -22.65 21.41 -10.11
C TYR A 279 -22.71 21.21 -11.62
N SER A 280 -23.91 21.07 -12.17
CA SER A 280 -24.13 20.94 -13.60
C SER A 280 -25.21 21.89 -14.07
N ARG A 281 -24.96 22.57 -15.19
CA ARG A 281 -25.95 23.33 -15.93
C ARG A 281 -26.07 22.78 -17.34
N THR A 282 -27.30 22.65 -17.81
CA THR A 282 -27.63 22.06 -19.11
C THR A 282 -28.70 22.88 -19.81
N LYS A 283 -28.59 22.97 -21.13
CA LYS A 283 -29.61 23.52 -22.02
C LYS A 283 -29.77 22.56 -23.21
N PRO A 284 -30.58 21.49 -23.06
CA PRO A 284 -30.62 20.40 -24.02
C PRO A 284 -30.89 20.83 -25.47
N GLY A 285 -30.04 20.39 -26.38
CA GLY A 285 -30.15 20.62 -27.81
C GLY A 285 -30.96 19.54 -28.54
N PHE A 286 -30.63 19.32 -29.81
CA PHE A 286 -31.30 18.33 -30.68
C PHE A 286 -32.82 18.53 -30.72
N THR A 287 -33.61 17.47 -30.55
CA THR A 287 -35.08 17.54 -30.53
C THR A 287 -35.65 18.19 -29.28
N LEU A 288 -34.83 18.64 -28.32
CA LEU A 288 -35.29 19.39 -27.15
C LEU A 288 -35.02 20.89 -27.26
N ARG A 289 -34.27 21.33 -28.28
CA ARG A 289 -33.85 22.73 -28.45
C ARG A 289 -35.02 23.72 -28.48
N PHE A 290 -36.14 23.35 -29.12
CA PHE A 290 -37.31 24.22 -29.26
C PHE A 290 -38.11 24.40 -27.97
N LEU A 291 -37.89 23.53 -26.98
CA LEU A 291 -38.55 23.60 -25.68
C LEU A 291 -37.85 24.58 -24.73
N ASP A 292 -36.66 25.07 -25.11
CA ASP A 292 -35.85 26.01 -24.32
C ASP A 292 -35.64 25.58 -22.86
N ILE A 293 -35.49 24.27 -22.64
CA ILE A 293 -35.34 23.69 -21.30
C ILE A 293 -33.98 24.08 -20.74
N GLU A 294 -33.96 24.63 -19.53
CA GLU A 294 -32.75 24.78 -18.73
C GLU A 294 -32.84 23.86 -17.51
N GLY A 295 -31.76 23.13 -17.26
CA GLY A 295 -31.66 22.19 -16.15
C GLY A 295 -30.42 22.50 -15.32
N GLU A 296 -30.60 22.53 -14.01
CA GLU A 296 -29.53 22.68 -13.03
C GLU A 296 -29.57 21.54 -12.02
N SER A 297 -28.40 21.07 -11.60
CA SER A 297 -28.27 20.08 -10.54
C SER A 297 -27.04 20.37 -9.71
N TRP A 298 -27.15 20.12 -8.41
CA TRP A 298 -26.05 20.17 -7.48
C TRP A 298 -26.15 18.95 -6.56
N SER A 299 -25.00 18.39 -6.19
CA SER A 299 -24.97 17.31 -5.20
C SER A 299 -23.69 17.38 -4.39
N TRP A 300 -23.75 16.81 -3.18
CA TRP A 300 -22.62 16.67 -2.28
C TRP A 300 -22.66 15.28 -1.66
N ASN A 301 -21.49 14.73 -1.38
CA ASN A 301 -21.36 13.39 -0.84
C ASN A 301 -20.20 13.34 0.14
N ILE A 302 -20.30 12.41 1.09
CA ILE A 302 -19.26 12.08 2.06
C ILE A 302 -19.10 10.56 2.06
N LYS A 303 -17.86 10.08 2.05
CA LYS A 303 -17.53 8.66 2.06
C LYS A 303 -16.37 8.38 2.99
N LEU A 304 -16.46 7.28 3.73
CA LEU A 304 -15.38 6.74 4.54
C LEU A 304 -14.97 5.38 3.96
N LYS A 305 -13.66 5.18 3.75
CA LYS A 305 -13.09 3.92 3.24
C LYS A 305 -12.10 3.37 4.26
N GLN A 306 -12.29 2.14 4.71
CA GLN A 306 -11.37 1.44 5.62
C GLN A 306 -10.83 0.17 4.93
N PRO A 307 -9.51 0.02 4.75
CA PRO A 307 -8.93 -1.26 4.34
C PRO A 307 -9.01 -2.27 5.50
N LEU A 308 -9.44 -3.50 5.19
CA LEU A 308 -9.59 -4.62 6.15
C LEU A 308 -8.38 -5.58 6.15
N ILE A 309 -7.37 -5.31 5.32
CA ILE A 309 -6.17 -6.14 5.14
C ILE A 309 -5.34 -6.19 6.42
#